data_AF-A0A9Q3IUJ1-F1
#
_entry.id   AF-A0A9Q3IUJ1-F1
#
_cell.length_a   1.000
_cell.length_b   1.000
_cell.length_c   1.000
_cell.angle_alpha   90.00
_cell.angle_beta   90.00
_cell.angle_gamma   90.00
#
_symmetry.space_group_name_H-M   'P 1'
#
loop_
_entity.id
_entity.type
_entity.pdbx_description
1 polymer ?
#
loop_
_entity_poly.entity_id
_entity_poly.type
_entity_poly.pdbx_seq_one_letter_code
_entity_poly.pdbx_strand_id
1 'polypeptide(L)'
;MDHGKHDWYWWKSEVITKWARNYWSFEMENSFENAIFNSEKDKPLTWFFNQKNRLSALHPDMYDTMINMKILRKGGGELEHDIKRRCVEPCST
;
A
#
# COMPACT_ATOMS: atom_id res chain seq x y z
N MET A 1 37.59 0.73 27.18
CA MET A 1 36.39 0.42 26.40
C MET A 1 35.23 1.08 27.11
N ASP A 2 34.71 2.17 26.55
CA ASP A 2 33.72 3.01 27.22
C ASP A 2 32.32 2.44 26.94
N HIS A 3 31.75 1.77 27.94
CA HIS A 3 30.46 1.11 27.84
C HIS A 3 29.33 2.15 28.02
N GLY A 4 28.86 2.73 26.91
CA GLY A 4 27.51 3.31 26.85
C GLY A 4 27.33 4.81 27.10
N LYS A 5 28.39 5.62 27.17
CA LYS A 5 28.27 7.09 27.19
C LYS A 5 28.20 7.66 25.77
N HIS A 6 27.14 7.34 25.04
CA HIS A 6 26.79 8.04 23.81
C HIS A 6 25.80 9.16 24.11
N ASP A 7 25.95 10.29 23.42
CA ASP A 7 24.98 11.38 23.53
C ASP A 7 23.62 11.01 22.92
N TRP A 8 22.62 11.84 23.18
CA TRP A 8 21.26 11.61 22.69
C TRP A 8 21.16 11.58 21.16
N TYR A 9 21.99 12.35 20.45
CA TYR A 9 21.97 12.40 19.00
C TYR A 9 22.43 11.07 18.39
N TRP A 10 23.47 10.47 18.97
CA TRP A 10 23.95 9.16 18.57
C TRP A 10 22.89 8.09 18.81
N TRP A 11 22.28 8.03 20.00
CA TRP A 11 21.20 7.08 20.30
C TRP A 11 20.01 7.24 19.37
N LYS A 12 19.60 8.49 19.08
CA LYS A 12 18.54 8.77 18.11
C LYS A 12 18.90 8.26 16.72
N SER A 13 20.14 8.49 16.27
CA SER A 13 20.63 8.02 14.97
C SER A 13 20.64 6.49 14.90
N GLU A 14 21.10 5.82 15.95
CA GLU A 14 21.11 4.35 16.02
C GLU A 14 19.70 3.75 16.02
N VAL A 15 18.77 4.36 16.76
CA VAL A 15 17.37 3.92 16.79
C VAL A 15 16.72 4.12 15.41
N ILE A 16 16.94 5.27 14.77
CA ILE A 16 16.44 5.52 13.41
C ILE A 16 17.07 4.52 12.44
N THR A 17 18.37 4.32 12.49
CA THR A 17 19.07 3.42 11.56
C THR A 17 18.60 1.99 11.69
N LYS A 18 18.43 1.51 12.93
CA LYS A 18 18.01 0.12 13.20
C LYS A 18 16.52 -0.11 12.95
N TRP A 19 15.66 0.84 13.27
CA TRP A 19 14.22 0.61 13.32
C TRP A 19 13.41 1.43 12.33
N ALA A 20 13.90 2.56 11.81
CA ALA A 20 13.09 3.43 10.97
C ALA A 20 12.67 2.76 9.66
N ARG A 21 13.53 1.92 9.06
CA ARG A 21 13.16 1.16 7.86
C ARG A 21 12.01 0.20 8.15
N ASN A 22 12.14 -0.61 9.21
CA ASN A 22 11.12 -1.60 9.59
C ASN A 22 9.81 -0.92 10.01
N TYR A 23 9.91 0.17 10.78
CA TYR A 23 8.77 0.97 11.19
C TYR A 23 8.07 1.60 9.98
N TRP A 24 8.82 2.20 9.05
CA TRP A 24 8.25 2.76 7.82
C TRP A 24 7.57 1.70 6.96
N SER A 25 8.19 0.53 6.79
CA SER A 25 7.56 -0.59 6.07
C SER A 25 6.27 -1.04 6.74
N PHE A 26 6.28 -1.19 8.06
CA PHE A 26 5.08 -1.54 8.84
C PHE A 26 3.97 -0.49 8.69
N GLU A 27 4.29 0.80 8.77
CA GLU A 27 3.32 1.89 8.58
C GLU A 27 2.75 1.91 7.16
N MET A 28 3.57 1.64 6.14
CA MET A 28 3.12 1.54 4.75
C MET A 28 2.21 0.33 4.52
N GLU A 29 2.55 -0.82 5.09
CA GLU A 29 1.70 -2.02 5.05
C GLU A 29 0.36 -1.74 5.72
N ASN A 30 0.37 -1.19 6.94
CA ASN A 30 -0.85 -0.86 7.68
C ASN A 30 -1.69 0.20 6.94
N SER A 31 -1.04 1.19 6.32
CA SER A 31 -1.71 2.21 5.51
C SER A 31 -2.40 1.62 4.27
N PHE A 32 -1.79 0.61 3.64
CA PHE A 32 -2.41 -0.12 2.54
C PHE A 32 -3.54 -1.03 3.06
N GLU A 33 -3.31 -1.74 4.16
CA GLU A 33 -4.28 -2.70 4.69
C GLU A 33 -5.59 -2.03 5.13
N ASN A 34 -5.52 -0.83 5.69
CA ASN A 34 -6.69 -0.07 6.12
C ASN A 34 -7.31 0.80 5.00
N ALA A 35 -6.69 0.89 3.83
CA ALA A 35 -7.22 1.65 2.71
C ALA A 35 -8.30 0.84 1.98
N ILE A 36 -9.55 1.03 2.40
CA ILE A 36 -10.74 0.55 1.68
C ILE A 36 -11.20 1.65 0.73
N PHE A 37 -11.49 1.31 -0.53
CA PHE A 37 -11.98 2.28 -1.50
C PHE A 37 -13.41 2.72 -1.15
N ASN A 38 -13.68 4.03 -1.20
CA ASN A 38 -15.01 4.59 -1.02
C ASN A 38 -15.37 5.45 -2.23
N SER A 39 -16.39 5.05 -2.99
CA SER A 39 -16.81 5.73 -4.24
C SER A 39 -17.34 7.15 -4.06
N GLU A 40 -17.84 7.51 -2.86
CA GLU A 40 -18.35 8.85 -2.56
C GLU A 40 -17.23 9.82 -2.17
N LYS A 41 -16.15 9.30 -1.57
CA LYS A 41 -15.07 10.11 -0.99
C LYS A 41 -13.81 10.12 -1.85
N ASP A 42 -13.51 9.02 -2.52
CA ASP A 42 -12.25 8.80 -3.21
C ASP A 42 -12.37 9.05 -4.71
N LYS A 43 -11.35 9.71 -5.26
CA LYS A 43 -11.16 9.77 -6.71
C LYS A 43 -10.47 8.48 -7.17
N PRO A 44 -11.08 7.65 -8.04
CA PRO A 44 -10.57 6.31 -8.36
C PRO A 44 -9.11 6.29 -8.80
N LEU A 45 -8.74 7.19 -9.72
CA LEU A 45 -7.39 7.24 -10.28
C LEU A 45 -6.34 7.61 -9.22
N THR A 46 -6.62 8.65 -8.43
CA THR A 46 -5.71 9.10 -7.36
C THR A 46 -5.56 8.04 -6.29
N TRP A 47 -6.67 7.43 -5.88
CA TRP A 47 -6.67 6.38 -4.87
C TRP A 47 -5.87 5.16 -5.35
N PHE A 48 -6.08 4.74 -6.60
CA PHE A 48 -5.34 3.63 -7.21
C PHE A 48 -3.84 3.90 -7.25
N PHE A 49 -3.41 5.07 -7.73
CA PHE A 49 -1.98 5.39 -7.77
C PHE A 49 -1.35 5.45 -6.38
N ASN A 50 -2.06 5.97 -5.38
CA ASN A 50 -1.58 5.96 -4.01
C ASN A 50 -1.33 4.54 -3.50
N GLN A 51 -2.23 3.59 -3.79
CA GLN A 51 -2.04 2.20 -3.40
C GLN A 51 -0.93 1.51 -4.22
N LYS A 52 -0.85 1.78 -5.53
CA LYS A 52 0.23 1.27 -6.38
C LYS A 52 1.60 1.73 -5.88
N ASN A 53 1.74 3.00 -5.51
CA ASN A 53 3.01 3.54 -5.01
C ASN A 53 3.42 2.89 -3.68
N ARG A 54 2.47 2.69 -2.76
CA ARG A 54 2.73 1.99 -1.49
C ARG A 54 3.23 0.56 -1.74
N LEU A 55 2.51 -0.20 -2.56
CA LEU A 55 2.87 -1.59 -2.86
C LEU A 55 4.19 -1.71 -3.63
N SER A 56 4.45 -0.81 -4.58
CA SER A 56 5.71 -0.81 -5.35
C SER A 56 6.90 -0.46 -4.45
N ALA A 57 6.72 0.39 -3.45
CA ALA A 57 7.78 0.75 -2.51
C ALA A 57 8.05 -0.37 -1.47
N LEU A 58 7.01 -1.15 -1.10
CA LEU A 58 7.14 -2.31 -0.21
C LEU A 58 7.66 -3.56 -0.93
N HIS A 59 7.28 -3.74 -2.20
CA HIS A 59 7.56 -4.92 -2.99
C HIS A 59 8.02 -4.53 -4.41
N PRO A 60 9.27 -4.04 -4.56
CA PRO A 60 9.77 -3.56 -5.85
C PRO A 60 9.82 -4.65 -6.92
N ASP A 61 9.95 -5.91 -6.52
CA ASP A 61 10.03 -7.07 -7.42
C ASP A 61 8.65 -7.66 -7.75
N MET A 62 7.56 -7.07 -7.25
CA MET A 62 6.21 -7.57 -7.49
C MET A 62 5.72 -7.17 -8.88
N TYR A 63 5.17 -8.14 -9.62
CA TYR A 63 4.56 -7.87 -10.92
C TYR A 63 3.37 -6.92 -10.80
N ASP A 64 3.26 -6.00 -11.77
CA ASP A 64 2.16 -5.03 -11.85
C ASP A 64 0.77 -5.70 -11.82
N THR A 65 0.61 -6.86 -12.43
CA THR A 65 -0.64 -7.63 -12.39
C THR A 65 -1.02 -8.05 -10.97
N MET A 66 -0.05 -8.47 -10.15
CA MET A 66 -0.26 -8.84 -8.76
C MET A 66 -0.61 -7.61 -7.91
N ILE A 67 0.09 -6.48 -8.13
CA ILE A 67 -0.21 -5.19 -7.49
C ILE A 67 -1.65 -4.80 -7.79
N ASN A 68 -2.07 -4.84 -9.06
CA ASN A 68 -3.42 -4.47 -9.49
C ASN A 68 -4.48 -5.37 -8.82
N MET A 69 -4.25 -6.68 -8.75
CA MET A 69 -5.17 -7.61 -8.08
C MET A 69 -5.29 -7.34 -6.58
N LYS A 70 -4.17 -7.04 -5.89
CA LYS A 70 -4.20 -6.63 -4.48
C LYS A 70 -5.04 -5.36 -4.28
N ILE A 71 -4.90 -4.37 -5.15
CA ILE A 71 -5.66 -3.12 -5.09
C ILE A 71 -7.15 -3.36 -5.37
N LEU A 72 -7.49 -4.18 -6.37
CA LEU A 72 -8.88 -4.51 -6.69
C LEU A 72 -9.62 -5.15 -5.51
N ARG A 73 -8.95 -6.03 -4.75
CA ARG A 73 -9.52 -6.65 -3.53
C ARG A 73 -9.87 -5.63 -2.44
N LYS A 74 -9.22 -4.46 -2.41
CA LYS A 74 -9.55 -3.36 -1.50
C LYS A 74 -10.79 -2.56 -1.93
N GLY A 75 -11.28 -2.79 -3.14
CA GLY A 75 -12.51 -2.22 -3.69
C GLY A 75 -13.81 -2.74 -3.07
N GLY A 76 -13.74 -3.82 -2.29
CA GLY A 76 -14.93 -4.51 -1.78
C GLY A 76 -15.72 -5.23 -2.87
N GLY A 77 -16.65 -6.09 -2.45
CA GLY A 77 -17.42 -6.93 -3.38
C GLY A 77 -18.25 -6.14 -4.40
N GLU A 78 -18.67 -4.91 -4.09
CA GLU A 78 -19.40 -4.04 -5.01
C GLU A 78 -18.55 -3.56 -6.19
N LEU A 79 -17.30 -3.10 -5.96
CA LEU A 79 -16.43 -2.68 -7.07
C LEU A 79 -16.08 -3.85 -7.98
N GLU A 80 -15.77 -5.02 -7.39
CA GLU A 80 -15.48 -6.23 -8.16
C GLU A 80 -16.70 -6.66 -8.99
N HIS A 81 -17.90 -6.62 -8.39
CA HIS A 81 -19.16 -6.92 -9.05
C HIS A 81 -19.48 -5.92 -10.19
N ASP A 82 -19.26 -4.63 -9.97
CA ASP A 82 -19.51 -3.57 -10.95
C ASP A 82 -18.54 -3.65 -12.14
N ILE A 83 -17.26 -3.96 -11.88
CA ILE A 83 -16.28 -4.19 -12.95
C ILE A 83 -16.69 -5.42 -13.76
N LYS A 84 -17.01 -6.55 -13.11
CA LYS A 84 -17.46 -7.77 -13.80
C LYS A 84 -18.70 -7.50 -14.64
N ARG A 85 -19.71 -6.80 -14.10
CA ARG A 85 -20.92 -6.43 -14.84
C ARG A 85 -20.64 -5.61 -16.11
N ARG A 86 -19.63 -4.75 -16.10
CA ARG A 86 -19.26 -3.90 -17.25
C ARG A 86 -18.30 -4.58 -18.23
N CYS A 87 -17.57 -5.60 -17.79
CA CYS A 87 -16.65 -6.39 -18.62
C CYS A 87 -17.31 -7.62 -19.27
N VAL A 88 -18.53 -8.00 -18.88
CA VAL A 88 -19.33 -8.95 -19.66
C VAL A 88 -19.79 -8.20 -20.92
N GLU A 89 -19.24 -8.58 -22.08
CA GLU A 89 -19.66 -8.04 -23.35
C GLU A 89 -21.18 -8.21 -23.51
N PRO A 90 -21.92 -7.20 -24.01
CA PRO A 90 -23.29 -7.41 -24.41
C PRO A 90 -23.29 -8.48 -25.51
N CYS A 91 -23.98 -9.59 -25.23
CA CYS A 91 -24.20 -10.68 -26.17
C CYS A 91 -24.57 -10.06 -27.54
N SER A 92 -23.71 -10.24 -28.53
CA SER A 92 -24.00 -9.80 -29.90
C SER A 92 -25.19 -10.63 -30.37
N THR A 93 -26.33 -9.95 -30.51
CA THR A 93 -27.58 -10.53 -31.03
C THR A 93 -27.53 -10.55 -32.54
#